data_AF-A0A6P8PQD5-F1
#
_entry.id   AF-A0A6P8PQD5-F1
#
_cell.length_a   1.000
_cell.length_b   1.000
_cell.length_c   1.000
_cell.angle_alpha   90.00
_cell.angle_beta   90.00
_cell.angle_gamma   90.00
#
_symmetry.space_group_name_H-M   'P 1'
#
loop_
_entity.id
_entity.type
_entity.pdbx_description
1 polymer ?
#
loop_
_entity_poly.entity_id
_entity_poly.type
_entity_poly.pdbx_seq_one_letter_code
_entity_poly.pdbx_strand_id
1 'polypeptide(L)'
;MMLRRVEKVTMQEHMAIDVCPGPIRPIKQISDYFPRFHNFPPGIIHPREGTTVTPVKEEEGQENPKGTGESENKESPTGDTSSNEEERRGEKEGIQEEEEGYDSDDSTSLGTLEFSLLFDEKMNALHCSVYQAKKLKPMDSNGSSDPYVKANLLPGASKANKLRTKTLRNTLHPVWNETLTYYGITKEDMVRKTLRLSVCDEDKFSRNESIGEIRVPLKKLIPNQTKNFNICLEKQLLKEASEAPPEERGRILLSLCYSSQKQGLIVGIVRCAHLAAMDSNGYSDPFVKIYLRPDMGKKSKYKTTVRKKTLNPEFNEEFFYEIRQDELAKKTLDVSVWDYDLGMSNDFIGGVQLGINSKGEELRHWFQCLKNADERVEHWHALTNENPELSD
;
A
#
# COMPACT_ATOMS: atom_id res chain seq x y z
N MET A 1 -46.72 -18.85 46.03
CA MET A 1 -45.78 -18.43 47.09
C MET A 1 -45.13 -19.66 47.72
N MET A 2 -43.81 -19.78 47.65
CA MET A 2 -42.98 -20.38 48.71
C MET A 2 -41.52 -20.02 48.41
N LEU A 3 -40.88 -19.32 49.34
CA LEU A 3 -39.47 -18.90 49.20
C LEU A 3 -38.54 -20.09 49.46
N ARG A 4 -37.46 -20.21 48.68
CA ARG A 4 -36.23 -20.87 49.13
C ARG A 4 -35.06 -19.90 49.01
N ARG A 5 -34.20 -19.94 50.03
CA ARG A 5 -33.17 -18.95 50.32
C ARG A 5 -31.98 -19.05 49.36
N VAL A 6 -31.36 -17.91 49.12
CA VAL A 6 -30.01 -17.81 48.55
C VAL A 6 -29.01 -18.32 49.60
N GLU A 7 -28.20 -19.32 49.25
CA GLU A 7 -27.04 -19.71 50.04
C GLU A 7 -25.82 -18.89 49.62
N LYS A 8 -25.11 -18.35 50.61
CA LYS A 8 -23.83 -17.66 50.40
C LYS A 8 -22.72 -18.73 50.41
N VAL A 9 -21.95 -18.83 49.33
CA VAL A 9 -20.68 -19.54 49.36
C VAL A 9 -19.57 -18.56 49.74
N THR A 10 -18.79 -18.94 50.75
CA THR A 10 -17.72 -18.15 51.35
C THR A 10 -16.42 -18.25 50.54
N MET A 11 -15.68 -17.15 50.44
CA MET A 11 -14.33 -17.15 49.88
C MET A 11 -13.36 -17.82 50.87
N GLN A 12 -12.58 -18.80 50.40
CA GLN A 12 -11.45 -19.34 51.14
C GLN A 12 -10.18 -19.42 50.29
N GLU A 13 -9.09 -18.95 50.90
CA GLU A 13 -7.71 -19.42 50.78
C GLU A 13 -7.01 -19.30 49.41
N HIS A 14 -6.29 -18.18 49.28
CA HIS A 14 -5.13 -18.10 48.39
C HIS A 14 -4.06 -19.12 48.81
N MET A 15 -3.67 -20.02 47.91
CA MET A 15 -2.46 -20.82 48.09
C MET A 15 -1.23 -19.93 47.90
N ALA A 16 -0.46 -19.73 48.97
CA ALA A 16 0.86 -19.12 48.87
C ALA A 16 1.82 -20.13 48.24
N ILE A 17 2.32 -19.83 47.04
CA ILE A 17 3.45 -20.56 46.46
C ILE A 17 4.72 -19.96 47.08
N ASP A 18 5.42 -20.76 47.86
CA ASP A 18 6.69 -20.39 48.48
C ASP A 18 7.80 -20.39 47.41
N VAL A 19 8.21 -19.19 46.97
CA VAL A 19 9.23 -19.01 45.93
C VAL A 19 10.54 -18.57 46.57
N CYS A 20 11.46 -19.51 46.80
CA CYS A 20 12.78 -19.20 47.33
C CYS A 20 13.51 -18.19 46.43
N PRO A 21 13.90 -17.00 46.92
CA PRO A 21 14.65 -16.04 46.12
C PRO A 21 16.11 -16.51 46.00
N GLY A 22 16.41 -17.21 44.91
CA GLY A 22 17.80 -17.47 44.50
C GLY A 22 18.55 -16.15 44.25
N PRO A 23 19.90 -16.12 44.39
CA PRO A 23 20.67 -14.89 44.29
C PRO A 23 20.54 -14.24 42.91
N ILE A 24 20.08 -12.98 42.92
CA ILE A 24 19.94 -12.15 41.72
C ILE A 24 21.32 -11.95 41.08
N ARG A 25 21.53 -12.51 39.89
CA ARG A 25 22.74 -12.27 39.11
C ARG A 25 22.65 -10.88 38.44
N PRO A 26 23.74 -10.09 38.37
CA PRO A 26 23.72 -8.80 37.70
C PRO A 26 23.27 -8.93 36.24
N ILE A 27 22.34 -8.08 35.83
CA ILE A 27 21.93 -7.95 34.43
C ILE A 27 23.08 -7.31 33.66
N LYS A 28 23.59 -7.99 32.62
CA LYS A 28 24.63 -7.44 31.74
C LYS A 28 24.11 -6.19 31.04
N GLN A 29 24.93 -5.15 30.97
CA GLN A 29 24.53 -3.94 30.26
C GLN A 29 24.67 -4.14 28.74
N ILE A 30 23.82 -3.46 27.98
CA ILE A 30 23.83 -3.50 26.50
C ILE A 30 25.19 -3.12 25.91
N SER A 31 26.00 -2.33 26.64
CA SER A 31 27.40 -2.01 26.30
C SER A 31 28.31 -3.22 26.11
N ASP A 32 28.00 -4.36 26.73
CA ASP A 32 28.85 -5.56 26.71
C ASP A 32 28.78 -6.31 25.36
N TYR A 33 27.85 -5.92 24.48
CA TYR A 33 27.64 -6.53 23.16
C TYR A 33 28.20 -5.70 21.98
N PHE A 34 28.77 -4.52 22.24
CA PHE A 34 29.38 -3.68 21.21
C PHE A 34 30.92 -3.77 21.21
N PRO A 35 31.57 -4.07 20.06
CA PRO A 35 33.02 -4.06 19.99
C PRO A 35 33.57 -2.65 20.19
N ARG A 36 34.44 -2.47 21.18
CA ARG A 36 35.12 -1.19 21.44
C ARG A 36 36.19 -0.92 20.38
N PHE A 37 35.84 -0.19 19.32
CA PHE A 37 36.82 0.39 18.42
C PHE A 37 37.77 1.31 19.20
N HIS A 38 39.05 0.96 19.21
CA HIS A 38 40.08 1.74 19.90
C HIS A 38 40.56 2.90 19.04
N ASN A 39 40.89 3.99 19.74
CA ASN A 39 41.37 5.28 19.22
C ASN A 39 42.35 5.20 18.05
N PHE A 40 42.13 6.01 17.02
CA PHE A 40 43.20 6.48 16.14
C PHE A 40 43.84 7.77 16.72
N PRO A 41 45.17 7.95 16.62
CA PRO A 41 45.88 9.10 17.18
C PRO A 41 45.73 10.38 16.31
N PRO A 42 45.96 11.56 16.88
CA PRO A 42 45.73 12.83 16.19
C PRO A 42 46.90 13.30 15.31
N GLY A 43 46.59 13.63 14.05
CA GLY A 43 47.17 14.76 13.33
C GLY A 43 48.47 14.55 12.53
N ILE A 44 48.37 14.76 11.20
CA ILE A 44 49.41 15.45 10.40
C ILE A 44 48.68 16.44 9.48
N ILE A 45 49.07 17.72 9.53
CA ILE A 45 48.66 18.80 8.63
C ILE A 45 49.91 19.20 7.83
N HIS A 46 49.86 19.23 6.49
CA HIS A 46 50.85 19.88 5.61
C HIS A 46 50.25 20.00 4.17
N PRO A 47 50.76 20.86 3.25
CA PRO A 47 50.01 22.07 2.88
C PRO A 47 49.52 22.17 1.42
N ARG A 48 48.78 23.26 1.15
CA ARG A 48 48.32 23.72 -0.18
C ARG A 48 49.47 24.12 -1.12
N GLU A 49 49.31 23.78 -2.41
CA GLU A 49 49.55 24.65 -3.58
C GLU A 49 48.33 24.43 -4.52
N GLY A 50 47.65 25.45 -5.06
CA GLY A 50 48.00 26.14 -6.31
C GLY A 50 47.44 25.36 -7.51
N THR A 51 46.56 25.86 -8.40
CA THR A 51 46.53 27.21 -9.00
C THR A 51 45.22 27.47 -9.79
N THR A 52 44.81 28.76 -9.85
CA THR A 52 43.85 29.42 -10.79
C THR A 52 42.40 28.93 -10.96
N VAL A 53 41.49 29.82 -10.56
CA VAL A 53 40.19 30.08 -11.21
C VAL A 53 40.35 31.35 -12.06
N THR A 54 39.72 31.43 -13.24
CA THR A 54 39.45 32.71 -13.94
C THR A 54 37.95 32.89 -14.17
N PRO A 55 37.38 34.07 -13.86
CA PRO A 55 35.95 34.35 -14.06
C PRO A 55 35.68 35.09 -15.38
N VAL A 56 34.43 35.05 -15.84
CA VAL A 56 33.92 35.92 -16.91
C VAL A 56 33.10 37.06 -16.28
N LYS A 57 33.52 38.30 -16.54
CA LYS A 57 32.66 39.50 -16.60
C LYS A 57 32.52 39.87 -18.09
N GLU A 58 31.48 40.56 -18.52
CA GLU A 58 31.29 42.03 -18.65
C GLU A 58 29.97 42.20 -19.45
N GLU A 59 29.20 43.28 -19.47
CA GLU A 59 29.18 44.57 -18.75
C GLU A 59 27.77 45.19 -18.85
N GLU A 60 27.44 46.16 -18.00
CA GLU A 60 26.30 47.07 -18.22
C GLU A 60 26.77 48.31 -18.99
N GLY A 61 25.96 48.79 -19.94
CA GLY A 61 26.20 50.04 -20.64
C GLY A 61 24.89 50.78 -20.95
N GLN A 62 24.62 51.87 -20.23
CA GLN A 62 23.60 52.85 -20.60
C GLN A 62 24.21 53.89 -21.53
N GLU A 63 23.56 54.17 -22.67
CA GLU A 63 23.53 55.53 -23.21
C GLU A 63 22.36 55.72 -24.19
N ASN A 64 21.90 56.97 -24.30
CA ASN A 64 20.72 57.40 -25.04
C ASN A 64 21.08 58.70 -25.74
N PRO A 65 20.74 58.93 -27.03
CA PRO A 65 20.01 60.17 -27.29
C PRO A 65 18.95 60.12 -28.41
N LYS A 66 18.02 61.08 -28.25
CA LYS A 66 16.94 61.58 -29.11
C LYS A 66 17.11 61.48 -30.64
N GLY A 67 15.99 61.27 -31.34
CA GLY A 67 15.84 61.52 -32.78
C GLY A 67 14.40 61.40 -33.33
N THR A 68 13.57 62.42 -33.08
CA THR A 68 12.55 63.02 -34.00
C THR A 68 11.73 62.16 -34.98
N GLY A 69 10.40 62.30 -34.92
CA GLY A 69 9.46 61.80 -35.93
C GLY A 69 8.00 62.13 -35.61
N GLU A 70 7.56 63.36 -35.88
CA GLU A 70 6.17 63.82 -35.69
C GLU A 70 5.24 63.32 -36.81
N SER A 71 3.95 63.10 -36.48
CA SER A 71 2.81 63.61 -37.27
C SER A 71 1.49 63.37 -36.51
N GLU A 72 0.71 64.43 -36.35
CA GLU A 72 -0.55 64.48 -35.60
C GLU A 72 -1.82 64.32 -36.49
N ASN A 73 -2.99 64.49 -35.86
CA ASN A 73 -4.29 64.93 -36.43
C ASN A 73 -5.08 63.87 -37.24
N LYS A 74 -6.43 63.83 -37.31
CA LYS A 74 -7.57 64.67 -36.81
C LYS A 74 -8.85 63.80 -36.93
N GLU A 75 -10.04 64.04 -36.33
CA GLU A 75 -10.58 65.03 -35.38
C GLU A 75 -11.88 64.46 -34.72
N SER A 76 -12.42 65.10 -33.68
CA SER A 76 -13.83 64.89 -33.23
C SER A 76 -14.83 65.66 -34.13
N PRO A 77 -16.15 65.49 -33.96
CA PRO A 77 -16.87 66.56 -33.25
C PRO A 77 -18.02 66.11 -32.34
N THR A 78 -18.45 67.05 -31.51
CA THR A 78 -19.50 66.99 -30.48
C THR A 78 -20.91 67.28 -31.00
N GLY A 79 -21.94 67.00 -30.18
CA GLY A 79 -23.30 67.51 -30.35
C GLY A 79 -24.16 67.29 -29.10
N ASP A 80 -24.58 68.37 -28.43
CA ASP A 80 -25.45 68.38 -27.25
C ASP A 80 -26.93 68.05 -27.58
N THR A 81 -27.79 67.78 -26.58
CA THR A 81 -28.75 68.78 -26.00
C THR A 81 -29.79 68.12 -25.04
N SER A 82 -30.04 68.75 -23.87
CA SER A 82 -31.31 68.85 -23.09
C SER A 82 -32.27 67.62 -22.97
N SER A 83 -32.43 67.00 -21.80
CA SER A 83 -33.35 67.36 -20.68
C SER A 83 -34.82 66.92 -20.82
N ASN A 84 -35.33 66.19 -19.82
CA ASN A 84 -36.57 66.52 -19.10
C ASN A 84 -36.73 65.64 -17.84
N GLU A 85 -37.06 66.29 -16.72
CA GLU A 85 -37.54 65.65 -15.49
C GLU A 85 -39.07 65.53 -15.54
N GLU A 86 -39.65 64.53 -14.87
CA GLU A 86 -40.96 64.72 -14.25
C GLU A 86 -41.11 63.79 -13.03
N GLU A 87 -41.24 64.38 -11.83
CA GLU A 87 -41.51 63.66 -10.60
C GLU A 87 -42.95 63.12 -10.56
N ARG A 88 -43.17 61.98 -9.90
CA ARG A 88 -44.42 61.76 -9.15
C ARG A 88 -44.19 60.94 -7.89
N ARG A 89 -44.45 61.57 -6.74
CA ARG A 89 -44.44 60.95 -5.41
C ARG A 89 -45.60 59.97 -5.21
N GLY A 90 -45.35 58.93 -4.42
CA GLY A 90 -46.37 58.07 -3.81
C GLY A 90 -45.76 57.20 -2.73
N GLU A 91 -45.84 57.61 -1.47
CA GLU A 91 -45.52 56.74 -0.33
C GLU A 91 -46.71 55.83 -0.03
N LYS A 92 -46.50 54.52 0.16
CA LYS A 92 -46.67 53.83 1.47
C LYS A 92 -46.67 52.29 1.40
N GLU A 93 -46.24 51.72 2.53
CA GLU A 93 -46.68 50.44 3.10
C GLU A 93 -46.27 49.14 2.38
N GLY A 94 -44.98 48.82 2.54
CA GLY A 94 -44.56 47.68 3.36
C GLY A 94 -45.24 46.33 3.12
N ILE A 95 -44.67 45.54 2.22
CA ILE A 95 -44.70 44.08 2.28
C ILE A 95 -43.25 43.63 2.40
N GLN A 96 -42.95 42.79 3.39
CA GLN A 96 -41.66 42.11 3.47
C GLN A 96 -41.66 41.04 2.38
N GLU A 97 -40.96 41.32 1.28
CA GLU A 97 -40.51 40.26 0.40
C GLU A 97 -39.45 39.48 1.17
N GLU A 98 -39.87 38.34 1.73
CA GLU A 98 -38.96 37.29 2.16
C GLU A 98 -38.25 36.80 0.89
N GLU A 99 -37.08 37.39 0.60
CA GLU A 99 -36.10 36.73 -0.23
C GLU A 99 -35.76 35.41 0.46
N GLU A 100 -36.44 34.33 0.05
CA GLU A 100 -35.94 32.97 0.20
C GLU A 100 -34.63 32.89 -0.59
N GLY A 101 -33.56 33.41 0.02
CA GLY A 101 -32.21 33.07 -0.33
C GLY A 101 -32.12 31.57 -0.24
N TYR A 102 -32.06 30.92 -1.41
CA TYR A 102 -31.70 29.52 -1.55
C TYR A 102 -30.27 29.36 -1.03
N ASP A 103 -30.16 29.23 0.29
CA ASP A 103 -28.93 28.92 0.99
C ASP A 103 -28.59 27.48 0.58
N SER A 104 -27.78 27.40 -0.48
CA SER A 104 -27.44 26.16 -1.16
C SER A 104 -26.51 25.35 -0.27
N ASP A 105 -27.09 24.63 0.68
CA ASP A 105 -26.53 23.68 1.64
C ASP A 105 -25.13 23.11 1.26
N ASP A 106 -24.08 23.89 1.51
CA ASP A 106 -22.67 23.45 1.41
C ASP A 106 -22.39 22.33 2.46
N SER A 107 -23.34 22.14 3.39
CA SER A 107 -23.46 21.03 4.35
C SER A 107 -23.56 19.62 3.71
N THR A 108 -23.89 19.54 2.41
CA THR A 108 -24.07 18.26 1.70
C THR A 108 -22.81 17.73 1.01
N SER A 109 -21.79 18.59 0.80
CA SER A 109 -20.54 18.21 0.14
C SER A 109 -19.59 17.51 1.11
N LEU A 110 -19.12 16.32 0.73
CA LEU A 110 -18.13 15.57 1.53
C LEU A 110 -16.68 15.92 1.18
N GLY A 111 -16.48 16.83 0.21
CA GLY A 111 -15.19 17.18 -0.37
C GLY A 111 -14.83 16.40 -1.63
N THR A 112 -13.65 16.69 -2.19
CA THR A 112 -13.13 16.06 -3.41
C THR A 112 -11.81 15.36 -3.15
N LEU A 113 -11.59 14.19 -3.76
CA LEU A 113 -10.32 13.44 -3.70
C LEU A 113 -9.61 13.43 -5.06
N GLU A 114 -8.33 13.80 -5.06
CA GLU A 114 -7.45 13.84 -6.22
C GLU A 114 -6.39 12.73 -6.13
N PHE A 115 -6.36 11.86 -7.14
CA PHE A 115 -5.51 10.66 -7.18
C PHE A 115 -5.27 10.19 -8.62
N SER A 116 -4.33 9.28 -8.82
CA SER A 116 -4.15 8.57 -10.09
C SER A 116 -4.00 7.06 -9.90
N LEU A 117 -4.38 6.30 -10.93
CA LEU A 117 -4.22 4.86 -10.99
C LEU A 117 -3.36 4.48 -12.20
N LEU A 118 -2.40 3.58 -11.99
CA LEU A 118 -1.57 2.97 -13.01
C LEU A 118 -1.53 1.46 -12.77
N PHE A 119 -1.91 0.67 -13.77
CA PHE A 119 -1.66 -0.78 -13.77
C PHE A 119 -0.39 -1.06 -14.56
N ASP A 120 0.70 -1.39 -13.88
CA ASP A 120 1.92 -1.89 -14.50
C ASP A 120 1.75 -3.39 -14.79
N GLU A 121 1.61 -3.71 -16.07
CA GLU A 121 1.38 -5.06 -16.56
C GLU A 121 2.62 -5.95 -16.43
N LYS A 122 3.82 -5.35 -16.49
CA LYS A 122 5.09 -6.07 -16.41
C LYS A 122 5.39 -6.49 -14.96
N MET A 123 5.14 -5.60 -14.00
CA MET A 123 5.29 -5.87 -12.57
C MET A 123 4.08 -6.59 -11.95
N ASN A 124 2.96 -6.71 -12.69
CA ASN A 124 1.66 -7.14 -12.17
C ASN A 124 1.27 -6.31 -10.93
N ALA A 125 1.35 -4.98 -11.04
CA ALA A 125 1.18 -4.06 -9.94
C ALA A 125 0.12 -3.00 -10.24
N LEU A 126 -0.76 -2.73 -9.28
CA LEU A 126 -1.68 -1.58 -9.32
C LEU A 126 -1.17 -0.52 -8.37
N HIS A 127 -0.66 0.58 -8.93
CA HIS A 127 -0.26 1.77 -8.20
C HIS A 127 -1.45 2.72 -8.07
N CYS A 128 -1.73 3.15 -6.84
CA CYS A 128 -2.71 4.15 -6.50
C CYS A 128 -2.02 5.33 -5.81
N SER A 129 -1.69 6.37 -6.58
CA SER A 129 -1.06 7.59 -6.07
C SER A 129 -2.15 8.55 -5.58
N VAL A 130 -2.24 8.73 -4.26
CA VAL A 130 -3.19 9.61 -3.59
C VAL A 130 -2.50 10.95 -3.33
N TYR A 131 -2.96 12.01 -4.00
CA TYR A 131 -2.30 13.32 -3.93
C TYR A 131 -2.86 14.15 -2.78
N GLN A 132 -4.14 14.54 -2.87
CA GLN A 132 -4.76 15.47 -1.93
C GLN A 132 -6.27 15.30 -1.87
N ALA A 133 -6.90 15.79 -0.80
CA ALA A 133 -8.32 16.09 -0.78
C ALA A 133 -8.56 17.57 -0.47
N LYS A 134 -9.74 18.09 -0.82
CA LYS A 134 -10.13 19.49 -0.62
C LYS A 134 -11.56 19.57 -0.09
N LYS A 135 -11.82 20.54 0.78
CA LYS A 135 -13.14 20.80 1.39
C LYS A 135 -13.74 19.54 2.01
N LEU A 136 -12.94 18.74 2.73
CA LEU A 136 -13.50 17.60 3.46
C LEU A 136 -14.52 18.08 4.49
N LYS A 137 -15.55 17.27 4.73
CA LYS A 137 -16.49 17.52 5.82
C LYS A 137 -15.74 17.48 7.17
N PRO A 138 -15.91 18.47 8.07
CA PRO A 138 -15.41 18.40 9.43
C PRO A 138 -16.16 17.33 10.23
N MET A 139 -15.40 16.53 10.98
CA MET A 139 -15.88 15.41 11.78
C MET A 139 -15.56 15.60 13.27
N ASP A 140 -14.44 16.26 13.58
CA ASP A 140 -14.06 16.64 14.94
C ASP A 140 -14.92 17.78 15.49
N SER A 141 -15.09 17.79 16.81
CA SER A 141 -15.70 18.91 17.57
C SER A 141 -14.92 20.23 17.49
N ASN A 142 -13.69 20.21 16.99
CA ASN A 142 -12.86 21.40 16.74
C ASN A 142 -13.16 22.08 15.37
N GLY A 143 -14.07 21.52 14.56
CA GLY A 143 -14.40 22.02 13.21
C GLY A 143 -13.43 21.55 12.12
N SER A 144 -12.74 20.43 12.33
CA SER A 144 -11.69 19.88 11.45
C SER A 144 -11.82 18.35 11.34
N SER A 145 -10.76 17.68 10.90
CA SER A 145 -10.63 16.22 10.87
C SER A 145 -9.13 15.81 10.94
N ASP A 146 -8.86 14.57 11.31
CA ASP A 146 -7.57 13.86 11.20
C ASP A 146 -7.64 12.85 10.00
N PRO A 147 -7.70 13.29 8.71
CA PRO A 147 -8.02 12.40 7.60
C PRO A 147 -6.89 11.47 7.14
N TYR A 148 -7.29 10.27 6.69
CA TYR A 148 -6.48 9.33 5.91
C TYR A 148 -7.31 8.66 4.80
N VAL A 149 -6.65 8.16 3.75
CA VAL A 149 -7.30 7.40 2.68
C VAL A 149 -7.03 5.92 2.84
N LYS A 150 -8.09 5.11 2.77
CA LYS A 150 -8.07 3.66 2.87
C LYS A 150 -8.45 3.03 1.52
N ALA A 151 -7.50 2.36 0.90
CA ALA A 151 -7.72 1.57 -0.31
C ALA A 151 -8.16 0.15 0.04
N ASN A 152 -9.13 -0.38 -0.71
CA ASN A 152 -9.59 -1.77 -0.63
C ASN A 152 -9.86 -2.29 -2.04
N LEU A 153 -9.34 -3.48 -2.38
CA LEU A 153 -9.76 -4.20 -3.59
C LEU A 153 -10.99 -5.07 -3.29
N LEU A 154 -11.97 -5.02 -4.19
CA LEU A 154 -13.24 -5.75 -4.13
C LEU A 154 -13.45 -6.56 -5.42
N PRO A 155 -14.05 -7.77 -5.39
CA PRO A 155 -14.36 -8.57 -4.21
C PRO A 155 -13.07 -9.06 -3.52
N GLY A 156 -13.24 -9.59 -2.29
CA GLY A 156 -12.13 -10.12 -1.49
C GLY A 156 -11.58 -9.11 -0.49
N ALA A 157 -12.44 -8.46 0.29
CA ALA A 157 -12.06 -7.42 1.27
C ALA A 157 -11.40 -7.99 2.57
N SER A 158 -10.42 -8.89 2.41
CA SER A 158 -9.58 -9.41 3.50
C SER A 158 -8.73 -8.31 4.13
N LYS A 159 -8.02 -8.61 5.23
CA LYS A 159 -7.08 -7.65 5.84
C LYS A 159 -5.86 -7.39 4.94
N ALA A 160 -5.47 -8.38 4.14
CA ALA A 160 -4.33 -8.30 3.22
C ALA A 160 -4.54 -7.28 2.09
N ASN A 161 -5.80 -7.09 1.68
CA ASN A 161 -6.21 -6.23 0.57
C ASN A 161 -6.51 -4.78 1.01
N LYS A 162 -6.15 -4.40 2.25
CA LYS A 162 -6.39 -3.07 2.82
C LYS A 162 -5.07 -2.31 2.93
N LEU A 163 -4.91 -1.27 2.13
CA LEU A 163 -3.81 -0.31 2.25
C LEU A 163 -4.35 1.01 2.79
N ARG A 164 -3.51 1.81 3.45
CA ARG A 164 -3.88 3.17 3.87
C ARG A 164 -2.71 4.14 3.75
N THR A 165 -3.01 5.41 3.52
CA THR A 165 -2.05 6.51 3.68
C THR A 165 -1.79 6.77 5.16
N LYS A 166 -0.83 7.65 5.45
CA LYS A 166 -0.71 8.28 6.77
C LYS A 166 -1.94 9.14 7.07
N THR A 167 -2.17 9.32 8.36
CA THR A 167 -3.10 10.30 8.91
C THR A 167 -2.43 11.66 8.94
N LEU A 168 -3.08 12.66 8.37
CA LEU A 168 -2.70 14.07 8.55
C LEU A 168 -3.65 14.68 9.56
N ARG A 169 -3.14 15.46 10.51
CA ARG A 169 -3.95 15.96 11.63
C ARG A 169 -4.56 17.33 11.37
N ASN A 170 -5.74 17.56 11.92
CA ASN A 170 -6.43 18.85 11.96
C ASN A 170 -6.43 19.57 10.60
N THR A 171 -6.92 18.90 9.55
CA THR A 171 -7.01 19.49 8.20
C THR A 171 -8.21 18.98 7.39
N LEU A 172 -8.89 19.91 6.72
CA LEU A 172 -9.92 19.63 5.70
C LEU A 172 -9.37 19.68 4.26
N HIS A 173 -8.07 19.95 4.12
CA HIS A 173 -7.34 20.02 2.85
C HIS A 173 -6.02 19.21 2.93
N PRO A 174 -6.09 17.89 3.21
CA PRO A 174 -4.90 17.04 3.34
C PRO A 174 -4.17 16.88 2.01
N VAL A 175 -2.83 16.88 2.06
CA VAL A 175 -1.94 16.57 0.94
C VAL A 175 -1.03 15.42 1.36
N TRP A 176 -1.33 14.20 0.89
CA TRP A 176 -0.58 12.99 1.23
C TRP A 176 0.61 12.77 0.30
N ASN A 177 0.40 12.87 -1.02
CA ASN A 177 1.36 12.48 -2.05
C ASN A 177 1.95 11.07 -1.83
N GLU A 178 1.10 10.11 -1.42
CA GLU A 178 1.48 8.74 -1.10
C GLU A 178 1.02 7.77 -2.20
N THR A 179 1.86 6.78 -2.56
CA THR A 179 1.48 5.74 -3.53
C THR A 179 1.26 4.40 -2.84
N LEU A 180 0.01 3.96 -2.79
CA LEU A 180 -0.39 2.65 -2.29
C LEU A 180 -0.29 1.65 -3.45
N THR A 181 0.54 0.62 -3.32
CA THR A 181 0.78 -0.37 -4.39
C THR A 181 0.26 -1.74 -3.98
N TYR A 182 -0.62 -2.30 -4.80
CA TYR A 182 -0.99 -3.72 -4.75
C TYR A 182 -0.12 -4.52 -5.72
N TYR A 183 0.42 -5.65 -5.25
CA TYR A 183 1.28 -6.53 -6.05
C TYR A 183 0.57 -7.82 -6.44
N GLY A 184 1.04 -8.46 -7.51
CA GLY A 184 0.46 -9.70 -8.04
C GLY A 184 -0.95 -9.54 -8.61
N ILE A 185 -1.32 -8.33 -9.05
CA ILE A 185 -2.59 -8.03 -9.70
C ILE A 185 -2.53 -8.53 -11.14
N THR A 186 -3.42 -9.46 -11.51
CA THR A 186 -3.43 -10.07 -12.84
C THR A 186 -4.35 -9.31 -13.81
N LYS A 187 -4.19 -9.56 -15.12
CA LYS A 187 -5.14 -9.07 -16.15
C LYS A 187 -6.58 -9.47 -15.86
N GLU A 188 -6.77 -10.66 -15.29
CA GLU A 188 -8.08 -11.16 -14.93
C GLU A 188 -8.66 -10.35 -13.76
N ASP A 189 -7.87 -10.06 -12.72
CA ASP A 189 -8.30 -9.17 -11.63
C ASP A 189 -8.70 -7.79 -12.15
N MET A 190 -8.00 -7.25 -13.16
CA MET A 190 -8.39 -5.97 -13.78
C MET A 190 -9.79 -6.01 -14.40
N VAL A 191 -10.25 -7.16 -14.89
CA VAL A 191 -11.62 -7.33 -15.40
C VAL A 191 -12.64 -7.46 -14.25
N ARG A 192 -12.31 -8.26 -13.21
CA ARG A 192 -13.24 -8.61 -12.12
C ARG A 192 -13.34 -7.56 -11.00
N LYS A 193 -12.21 -6.92 -10.64
CA LYS A 193 -12.07 -6.17 -9.40
C LYS A 193 -12.39 -4.67 -9.54
N THR A 194 -12.76 -4.07 -8.41
CA THR A 194 -13.05 -2.65 -8.22
C THR A 194 -12.21 -2.15 -7.06
N LEU A 195 -11.49 -1.05 -7.27
CA LEU A 195 -10.80 -0.34 -6.21
C LEU A 195 -11.78 0.59 -5.50
N ARG A 196 -11.88 0.46 -4.18
CA ARG A 196 -12.61 1.39 -3.33
C ARG A 196 -11.63 2.22 -2.50
N LEU A 197 -11.66 3.53 -2.69
CA LEU A 197 -10.96 4.50 -1.83
C LEU A 197 -11.99 5.11 -0.88
N SER A 198 -11.77 4.95 0.42
CA SER A 198 -12.59 5.57 1.48
C SER A 198 -11.73 6.60 2.19
N VAL A 199 -12.19 7.85 2.27
CA VAL A 199 -11.58 8.87 3.14
C VAL A 199 -12.21 8.72 4.51
N CYS A 200 -11.38 8.51 5.52
CA CYS A 200 -11.78 8.24 6.89
C CYS A 200 -11.10 9.23 7.83
N ASP A 201 -11.76 9.47 8.96
CA ASP A 201 -11.22 10.25 10.06
C ASP A 201 -10.57 9.32 11.10
N GLU A 202 -9.40 9.68 11.65
CA GLU A 202 -8.71 8.89 12.68
C GLU A 202 -8.92 9.44 14.09
N ASP A 203 -10.09 9.09 14.62
CA ASP A 203 -10.51 9.46 15.95
C ASP A 203 -9.78 8.63 17.03
N LYS A 204 -9.26 9.28 18.07
CA LYS A 204 -8.55 8.58 19.17
C LYS A 204 -9.48 7.92 20.18
N PHE A 205 -10.74 8.37 20.23
CA PHE A 205 -11.71 7.97 21.25
C PHE A 205 -13.11 7.67 20.71
N SER A 206 -13.35 7.89 19.42
CA SER A 206 -14.59 7.52 18.72
C SER A 206 -14.37 6.36 17.73
N ARG A 207 -15.43 5.90 17.06
CA ARG A 207 -15.34 4.88 16.01
C ARG A 207 -14.99 5.59 14.69
N ASN A 208 -13.76 5.43 14.19
CA ASN A 208 -13.28 5.98 12.90
C ASN A 208 -14.39 6.11 11.86
N GLU A 209 -14.86 7.34 11.62
CA GLU A 209 -15.99 7.58 10.74
C GLU A 209 -15.53 7.76 9.28
N SER A 210 -16.31 7.24 8.33
CA SER A 210 -16.04 7.44 6.90
C SER A 210 -16.60 8.80 6.47
N ILE A 211 -15.72 9.74 6.13
CA ILE A 211 -16.10 11.02 5.53
C ILE A 211 -16.82 10.77 4.20
N GLY A 212 -16.26 9.90 3.36
CA GLY A 212 -16.91 9.44 2.13
C GLY A 212 -16.08 8.41 1.37
N GLU A 213 -16.64 7.84 0.31
CA GLU A 213 -15.93 6.88 -0.56
C GLU A 213 -16.14 7.15 -2.05
N ILE A 214 -15.28 6.51 -2.85
CA ILE A 214 -15.40 6.39 -4.30
C ILE A 214 -15.04 4.97 -4.74
N ARG A 215 -15.59 4.54 -5.89
CA ARG A 215 -15.37 3.20 -6.44
C ARG A 215 -14.96 3.27 -7.91
N VAL A 216 -13.80 2.71 -8.24
CA VAL A 216 -13.26 2.65 -9.61
C VAL A 216 -13.17 1.19 -10.08
N PRO A 217 -14.08 0.73 -10.96
CA PRO A 217 -13.94 -0.58 -11.61
C PRO A 217 -12.65 -0.62 -12.42
N LEU A 218 -11.77 -1.59 -12.15
CA LEU A 218 -10.42 -1.62 -12.73
C LEU A 218 -10.44 -1.81 -14.26
N LYS A 219 -11.50 -2.41 -14.80
CA LYS A 219 -11.74 -2.56 -16.25
C LYS A 219 -11.85 -1.24 -17.03
N LYS A 220 -11.90 -0.09 -16.33
CA LYS A 220 -11.86 1.26 -16.92
C LYS A 220 -10.44 1.83 -17.03
N LEU A 221 -9.41 1.08 -16.65
CA LEU A 221 -8.00 1.44 -16.76
C LEU A 221 -7.39 0.79 -18.02
N ILE A 222 -6.42 1.48 -18.62
CA ILE A 222 -5.62 0.96 -19.74
C ILE A 222 -4.26 0.54 -19.15
N PRO A 223 -3.74 -0.67 -19.44
CA PRO A 223 -2.44 -1.10 -18.95
C PRO A 223 -1.33 -0.13 -19.32
N ASN A 224 -0.40 0.09 -18.38
CA ASN A 224 0.77 0.94 -18.51
C ASN A 224 0.47 2.43 -18.81
N GLN A 225 -0.79 2.87 -18.65
CA GLN A 225 -1.21 4.27 -18.81
C GLN A 225 -1.78 4.81 -17.50
N THR A 226 -1.15 5.87 -16.96
CA THR A 226 -1.65 6.57 -15.77
C THR A 226 -2.96 7.28 -16.09
N LYS A 227 -3.99 7.03 -15.27
CA LYS A 227 -5.28 7.70 -15.32
C LYS A 227 -5.48 8.57 -14.09
N ASN A 228 -5.59 9.87 -14.30
CA ASN A 228 -5.82 10.86 -13.25
C ASN A 228 -7.32 11.01 -12.96
N PHE A 229 -7.64 11.28 -11.70
CA PHE A 229 -8.99 11.43 -11.18
C PHE A 229 -9.05 12.57 -10.17
N ASN A 230 -10.12 13.36 -10.26
CA ASN A 230 -10.52 14.32 -9.23
C ASN A 230 -12.05 14.17 -9.10
N ILE A 231 -12.53 13.59 -8.00
CA ILE A 231 -13.91 13.13 -7.86
C ILE A 231 -14.47 13.59 -6.51
N CYS A 232 -15.71 14.07 -6.50
CA CYS A 232 -16.46 14.33 -5.26
C CYS A 232 -16.67 13.02 -4.48
N LEU A 233 -16.51 13.08 -3.16
CA LEU A 233 -16.72 11.94 -2.28
C LEU A 233 -18.23 11.67 -2.11
N GLU A 234 -18.62 10.39 -2.19
CA GLU A 234 -20.00 9.95 -2.03
C GLU A 234 -20.22 9.40 -0.61
N LYS A 235 -21.44 9.55 -0.07
CA LYS A 235 -21.82 8.93 1.21
C LYS A 235 -21.67 7.42 1.09
N GLN A 236 -21.06 6.77 2.08
CA GLN A 236 -20.89 5.31 2.08
C GLN A 236 -22.26 4.62 2.00
N LEU A 237 -22.59 4.08 0.83
CA LEU A 237 -23.81 3.31 0.65
C LEU A 237 -23.72 2.04 1.51
N LEU A 238 -24.61 1.94 2.49
CA LEU A 238 -24.86 0.73 3.26
C LEU A 238 -25.43 -0.33 2.30
N LYS A 239 -24.56 -1.09 1.65
CA LYS A 239 -24.94 -2.29 0.91
C LYS A 239 -24.13 -3.49 1.38
N GLU A 240 -24.87 -4.59 1.49
CA GLU A 240 -24.69 -5.72 2.40
C GLU A 240 -23.35 -6.46 2.29
N ALA A 241 -23.13 -7.35 3.27
CA ALA A 241 -22.11 -8.37 3.19
C ALA A 241 -22.28 -9.17 1.90
N SER A 242 -21.48 -8.86 0.88
CA SER A 242 -21.30 -9.75 -0.26
C SER A 242 -20.84 -11.10 0.27
N GLU A 243 -21.44 -12.19 -0.23
CA GLU A 243 -20.98 -13.56 0.02
C GLU A 243 -19.45 -13.61 -0.01
N ALA A 244 -18.84 -14.28 0.97
CA ALA A 244 -17.40 -14.41 1.03
C ALA A 244 -16.95 -15.04 -0.30
N PRO A 245 -16.16 -14.34 -1.14
CA PRO A 245 -15.65 -14.94 -2.36
C PRO A 245 -14.81 -16.17 -1.99
N PRO A 246 -14.64 -17.14 -2.92
CA PRO A 246 -13.80 -18.30 -2.67
C PRO A 246 -12.45 -17.87 -2.09
N GLU A 247 -11.95 -18.61 -1.09
CA GLU A 247 -10.76 -18.24 -0.32
C GLU A 247 -9.54 -18.00 -1.22
N GLU A 248 -9.31 -16.73 -1.61
CA GLU A 248 -8.06 -16.29 -2.22
C GLU A 248 -6.97 -16.42 -1.14
N ARG A 249 -6.26 -17.56 -1.11
CA ARG A 249 -5.18 -17.87 -0.17
C ARG A 249 -3.90 -17.05 -0.39
N GLY A 250 -3.95 -16.15 -1.36
CA GLY A 250 -2.87 -15.26 -1.77
C GLY A 250 -2.09 -15.79 -2.97
N ARG A 251 -0.97 -15.11 -3.25
CA ARG A 251 -0.10 -15.37 -4.40
C ARG A 251 1.35 -15.27 -3.99
N ILE A 252 2.22 -15.99 -4.68
CA ILE A 252 3.67 -15.97 -4.46
C ILE A 252 4.39 -15.57 -5.75
N LEU A 253 5.37 -14.66 -5.63
CA LEU A 253 6.28 -14.30 -6.71
C LEU A 253 7.53 -15.17 -6.59
N LEU A 254 7.71 -16.05 -7.56
CA LEU A 254 8.85 -16.96 -7.66
C LEU A 254 9.78 -16.49 -8.77
N SER A 255 11.08 -16.59 -8.49
CA SER A 255 12.16 -16.40 -9.45
C SER A 255 12.83 -17.74 -9.72
N LEU A 256 12.97 -18.14 -10.98
CA LEU A 256 13.70 -19.34 -11.38
C LEU A 256 14.81 -18.99 -12.39
N CYS A 257 15.98 -19.61 -12.21
CA CYS A 257 17.13 -19.51 -13.10
C CYS A 257 17.90 -20.84 -13.05
N TYR A 258 18.10 -21.51 -14.18
CA TYR A 258 19.04 -22.63 -14.25
C TYR A 258 20.43 -22.09 -14.60
N SER A 259 21.39 -22.17 -13.68
CA SER A 259 22.75 -21.69 -13.95
C SER A 259 23.60 -22.78 -14.60
N SER A 260 24.03 -22.56 -15.84
CA SER A 260 24.94 -23.46 -16.54
C SER A 260 26.32 -23.49 -15.88
N GLN A 261 26.78 -22.33 -15.37
CA GLN A 261 28.06 -22.20 -14.68
C GLN A 261 28.12 -23.02 -13.39
N LYS A 262 27.03 -23.02 -12.60
CA LYS A 262 26.96 -23.74 -11.32
C LYS A 262 26.38 -25.15 -11.44
N GLN A 263 25.85 -25.54 -12.61
CA GLN A 263 25.12 -26.78 -12.84
C GLN A 263 24.00 -27.01 -11.82
N GLY A 264 23.06 -26.06 -11.74
CA GLY A 264 21.96 -26.17 -10.80
C GLY A 264 20.87 -25.11 -10.93
N LEU A 265 19.72 -25.42 -10.34
CA LEU A 265 18.57 -24.53 -10.26
C LEU A 265 18.73 -23.56 -9.09
N ILE A 266 18.60 -22.26 -9.38
CA ILE A 266 18.41 -21.19 -8.40
C ILE A 266 16.91 -20.90 -8.29
N VAL A 267 16.37 -21.00 -7.08
CA VAL A 267 14.98 -20.68 -6.73
C VAL A 267 14.98 -19.48 -5.80
N GLY A 268 14.51 -18.33 -6.29
CA GLY A 268 14.29 -17.13 -5.50
C GLY A 268 12.85 -17.06 -5.01
N ILE A 269 12.67 -16.96 -3.69
CA ILE A 269 11.40 -16.58 -3.06
C ILE A 269 11.42 -15.07 -2.90
N VAL A 270 10.72 -14.35 -3.78
CA VAL A 270 10.76 -12.89 -3.80
C VAL A 270 9.83 -12.33 -2.73
N ARG A 271 8.52 -12.59 -2.86
CA ARG A 271 7.48 -12.09 -1.95
C ARG A 271 6.18 -12.88 -2.09
N CYS A 272 5.29 -12.76 -1.12
CA CYS A 272 3.88 -13.11 -1.29
C CYS A 272 3.01 -11.85 -1.26
N ALA A 273 1.82 -11.93 -1.86
CA ALA A 273 0.80 -10.90 -1.81
C ALA A 273 -0.56 -11.51 -1.45
N HIS A 274 -1.36 -10.76 -0.71
CA HIS A 274 -2.76 -11.06 -0.43
C HIS A 274 -3.00 -12.39 0.30
N LEU A 275 -2.08 -12.83 1.15
CA LEU A 275 -2.19 -14.10 1.88
C LEU A 275 -3.48 -14.16 2.74
N ALA A 276 -4.01 -15.37 2.92
CA ALA A 276 -5.00 -15.64 3.95
C ALA A 276 -4.40 -15.40 5.34
N ALA A 277 -5.25 -14.99 6.29
CA ALA A 277 -4.88 -14.83 7.68
C ALA A 277 -5.34 -16.06 8.47
N MET A 278 -4.40 -16.80 9.06
CA MET A 278 -4.71 -17.96 9.90
C MET A 278 -4.82 -17.54 11.38
N ASP A 279 -4.03 -16.55 11.82
CA ASP A 279 -4.12 -15.99 13.17
C ASP A 279 -5.51 -15.42 13.50
N SER A 280 -5.96 -15.66 14.73
CA SER A 280 -7.07 -14.91 15.37
C SER A 280 -6.86 -13.39 15.40
N ASN A 281 -5.62 -12.92 15.31
CA ASN A 281 -5.30 -11.49 15.21
C ASN A 281 -5.58 -10.90 13.80
N GLY A 282 -5.90 -11.74 12.82
CA GLY A 282 -6.22 -11.40 11.43
C GLY A 282 -5.02 -11.14 10.54
N TYR A 283 -3.81 -11.57 10.92
CA TYR A 283 -2.61 -11.62 10.08
C TYR A 283 -2.12 -13.07 9.99
N SER A 284 -0.84 -13.23 9.64
CA SER A 284 -0.06 -14.47 9.74
C SER A 284 1.40 -14.09 10.01
N ASP A 285 2.20 -15.04 10.48
CA ASP A 285 3.66 -15.05 10.54
C ASP A 285 4.23 -15.94 9.39
N PRO A 286 4.04 -15.59 8.09
CA PRO A 286 4.35 -16.48 6.98
C PRO A 286 5.83 -16.86 6.83
N PHE A 287 6.06 -18.12 6.45
CA PHE A 287 7.30 -18.65 5.89
C PHE A 287 7.02 -19.59 4.71
N VAL A 288 8.02 -19.81 3.86
CA VAL A 288 7.93 -20.67 2.67
C VAL A 288 8.85 -21.87 2.83
N LYS A 289 8.37 -23.06 2.50
CA LYS A 289 9.18 -24.27 2.32
C LYS A 289 9.28 -24.63 0.84
N ILE A 290 10.40 -25.22 0.45
CA ILE A 290 10.71 -25.55 -0.95
C ILE A 290 11.27 -26.98 -1.01
N TYR A 291 10.76 -27.77 -1.95
CA TYR A 291 11.15 -29.16 -2.16
C TYR A 291 11.35 -29.45 -3.64
N LEU A 292 12.43 -30.15 -3.99
CA LEU A 292 12.62 -30.68 -5.35
C LEU A 292 12.38 -32.19 -5.34
N ARG A 293 11.24 -32.63 -5.89
CA ARG A 293 10.78 -34.03 -5.98
C ARG A 293 11.12 -34.66 -7.34
N PRO A 294 11.31 -36.00 -7.41
CA PRO A 294 11.52 -36.92 -6.30
C PRO A 294 12.82 -36.58 -5.55
N ASP A 295 12.82 -36.86 -4.24
CA ASP A 295 13.80 -36.37 -3.26
C ASP A 295 15.26 -36.70 -3.66
N MET A 296 16.14 -35.69 -3.59
CA MET A 296 17.60 -35.81 -3.85
C MET A 296 18.40 -36.17 -2.58
N GLY A 297 17.74 -36.58 -1.50
CA GLY A 297 18.34 -36.90 -0.21
C GLY A 297 18.31 -35.73 0.78
N LYS A 298 19.10 -35.81 1.86
CA LYS A 298 19.02 -34.92 3.05
C LYS A 298 19.13 -33.40 2.81
N LYS A 299 19.39 -32.92 1.58
CA LYS A 299 19.51 -31.51 1.19
C LYS A 299 18.39 -31.00 0.26
N SER A 300 17.36 -31.80 -0.05
CA SER A 300 16.27 -31.40 -0.97
C SER A 300 15.31 -30.33 -0.44
N LYS A 301 15.43 -29.97 0.85
CA LYS A 301 14.43 -29.23 1.62
C LYS A 301 15.00 -27.90 2.08
N TYR A 302 14.44 -26.80 1.59
CA TYR A 302 14.77 -25.44 2.04
C TYR A 302 13.58 -24.78 2.72
N LYS A 303 13.85 -23.76 3.54
CA LYS A 303 12.83 -22.89 4.12
C LYS A 303 13.35 -21.46 4.25
N THR A 304 12.46 -20.49 4.14
CA THR A 304 12.78 -19.07 4.35
C THR A 304 12.87 -18.70 5.83
N THR A 305 13.26 -17.46 6.09
CA THR A 305 12.94 -16.79 7.35
C THR A 305 11.42 -16.64 7.55
N VAL A 306 11.00 -16.54 8.82
CA VAL A 306 9.61 -16.22 9.21
C VAL A 306 9.42 -14.70 9.18
N ARG A 307 8.41 -14.21 8.46
CA ARG A 307 8.05 -12.78 8.41
C ARG A 307 6.83 -12.54 9.28
N LYS A 308 6.98 -11.80 10.38
CA LYS A 308 5.92 -11.67 11.37
C LYS A 308 4.79 -10.71 10.99
N LYS A 309 3.56 -11.06 11.35
CA LYS A 309 2.34 -10.24 11.35
C LYS A 309 2.11 -9.51 10.02
N THR A 310 2.22 -10.23 8.92
CA THR A 310 2.07 -9.69 7.57
C THR A 310 1.36 -10.67 6.63
N LEU A 311 0.56 -10.12 5.72
CA LEU A 311 -0.11 -10.87 4.65
C LEU A 311 0.46 -10.52 3.26
N ASN A 312 1.50 -9.67 3.24
CA ASN A 312 2.27 -9.30 2.06
C ASN A 312 3.78 -9.36 2.39
N PRO A 313 4.32 -10.53 2.77
CA PRO A 313 5.73 -10.68 3.15
C PRO A 313 6.67 -10.52 1.95
N GLU A 314 7.76 -9.77 2.14
CA GLU A 314 8.91 -9.83 1.24
C GLU A 314 9.98 -10.73 1.85
N PHE A 315 10.46 -11.72 1.11
CA PHE A 315 11.51 -12.64 1.54
C PHE A 315 12.84 -12.21 0.93
N ASN A 316 12.89 -12.13 -0.41
CA ASN A 316 14.08 -11.89 -1.22
C ASN A 316 15.22 -12.89 -0.89
N GLU A 317 14.85 -14.16 -0.71
CA GLU A 317 15.76 -15.26 -0.32
C GLU A 317 15.98 -16.21 -1.51
N GLU A 318 17.21 -16.66 -1.73
CA GLU A 318 17.55 -17.59 -2.81
C GLU A 318 18.08 -18.93 -2.30
N PHE A 319 17.68 -20.00 -2.98
CA PHE A 319 18.06 -21.37 -2.67
C PHE A 319 18.62 -22.06 -3.92
N PHE A 320 19.62 -22.91 -3.75
CA PHE A 320 20.35 -23.54 -4.86
C PHE A 320 20.28 -25.05 -4.77
N TYR A 321 19.79 -25.67 -5.84
CA TYR A 321 19.79 -27.11 -6.05
C TYR A 321 20.88 -27.47 -7.06
N GLU A 322 21.91 -28.19 -6.61
CA GLU A 322 22.94 -28.80 -7.48
C GLU A 322 22.31 -29.99 -8.22
N ILE A 323 22.06 -29.83 -9.53
CA ILE A 323 21.37 -30.80 -10.38
C ILE A 323 21.59 -30.47 -11.85
N ARG A 324 21.80 -31.49 -12.68
CA ARG A 324 21.97 -31.31 -14.13
C ARG A 324 20.65 -30.97 -14.82
N GLN A 325 20.69 -30.16 -15.88
CA GLN A 325 19.50 -29.77 -16.66
C GLN A 325 18.66 -30.97 -17.16
N ASP A 326 19.33 -32.05 -17.57
CA ASP A 326 18.69 -33.28 -18.09
C ASP A 326 18.03 -34.15 -17.00
N GLU A 327 18.41 -33.95 -15.74
CA GLU A 327 17.75 -34.53 -14.56
C GLU A 327 16.65 -33.60 -14.05
N LEU A 328 16.91 -32.28 -14.02
CA LEU A 328 15.98 -31.25 -13.59
C LEU A 328 14.69 -31.26 -14.42
N ALA A 329 14.76 -31.52 -15.72
CA ALA A 329 13.58 -31.65 -16.58
C ALA A 329 12.59 -32.76 -16.13
N LYS A 330 13.05 -33.72 -15.32
CA LYS A 330 12.27 -34.83 -14.76
C LYS A 330 11.85 -34.58 -13.29
N LYS A 331 12.21 -33.42 -12.73
CA LYS A 331 11.85 -33.02 -11.37
C LYS A 331 10.59 -32.16 -11.36
N THR A 332 10.07 -32.02 -10.15
CA THR A 332 8.95 -31.17 -9.79
C THR A 332 9.35 -30.35 -8.57
N LEU A 333 9.21 -29.03 -8.66
CA LEU A 333 9.45 -28.08 -7.58
C LEU A 333 8.14 -27.80 -6.84
N ASP A 334 8.05 -28.23 -5.59
CA ASP A 334 6.96 -27.85 -4.70
C ASP A 334 7.36 -26.62 -3.89
N VAL A 335 6.44 -25.67 -3.79
CA VAL A 335 6.57 -24.50 -2.92
C VAL A 335 5.32 -24.40 -2.05
N SER A 336 5.49 -24.40 -0.73
CA SER A 336 4.38 -24.31 0.23
C SER A 336 4.58 -23.16 1.21
N VAL A 337 3.52 -22.37 1.42
CA VAL A 337 3.46 -21.23 2.33
C VAL A 337 2.72 -21.64 3.59
N TRP A 338 3.30 -21.33 4.74
CA TRP A 338 2.85 -21.76 6.06
C TRP A 338 2.82 -20.57 7.00
N ASP A 339 1.89 -20.59 7.95
CA ASP A 339 1.90 -19.72 9.13
C ASP A 339 2.81 -20.32 10.21
N TYR A 340 3.44 -19.48 11.04
CA TYR A 340 4.31 -19.95 12.13
C TYR A 340 3.66 -19.72 13.50
N ASP A 341 3.15 -20.79 14.08
CA ASP A 341 2.46 -20.74 15.36
C ASP A 341 3.39 -21.06 16.54
N LEU A 342 3.54 -20.12 17.46
CA LEU A 342 4.42 -20.30 18.62
C LEU A 342 3.83 -21.30 19.62
N GLY A 343 4.29 -22.55 19.54
CA GLY A 343 3.92 -23.63 20.46
C GLY A 343 2.75 -24.50 19.98
N MET A 344 2.32 -24.34 18.73
CA MET A 344 1.34 -25.19 18.06
C MET A 344 1.93 -25.80 16.77
N SER A 345 1.13 -26.56 16.02
CA SER A 345 1.45 -26.94 14.66
C SER A 345 1.22 -25.77 13.71
N ASN A 346 2.23 -25.45 12.90
CA ASN A 346 2.15 -24.45 11.83
C ASN A 346 0.97 -24.69 10.88
N ASP A 347 0.12 -23.68 10.66
CA ASP A 347 -0.99 -23.77 9.72
C ASP A 347 -0.54 -23.68 8.25
N PHE A 348 -1.20 -24.45 7.36
CA PHE A 348 -0.94 -24.41 5.91
C PHE A 348 -1.78 -23.31 5.24
N ILE A 349 -1.10 -22.31 4.67
CA ILE A 349 -1.76 -21.20 3.96
C ILE A 349 -2.11 -21.63 2.54
N GLY A 350 -1.14 -22.19 1.80
CA GLY A 350 -1.36 -22.70 0.45
C GLY A 350 -0.06 -23.06 -0.28
N GLY A 351 -0.16 -23.71 -1.44
CA GLY A 351 0.99 -24.20 -2.19
C GLY A 351 0.88 -24.05 -3.71
N VAL A 352 1.99 -24.28 -4.40
CA VAL A 352 2.10 -24.37 -5.86
C VAL A 352 3.13 -25.43 -6.24
N GLN A 353 2.89 -26.11 -7.36
CA GLN A 353 3.76 -27.16 -7.89
C GLN A 353 4.17 -26.84 -9.33
N LEU A 354 5.48 -26.76 -9.59
CA LEU A 354 6.06 -26.43 -10.90
C LEU A 354 6.86 -27.62 -11.43
N GLY A 355 6.40 -28.23 -12.52
CA GLY A 355 7.04 -29.38 -13.16
C GLY A 355 6.48 -29.61 -14.55
N ILE A 356 6.99 -30.64 -15.24
CA ILE A 356 6.51 -30.99 -16.60
C ILE A 356 5.03 -31.43 -16.65
N ASN A 357 4.49 -31.88 -15.51
CA ASN A 357 3.09 -32.31 -15.35
C ASN A 357 2.16 -31.17 -14.89
N SER A 358 2.70 -29.99 -14.58
CA SER A 358 1.90 -28.80 -14.23
C SER A 358 1.11 -28.30 -15.46
N LYS A 359 0.23 -27.33 -15.25
CA LYS A 359 -0.57 -26.69 -16.31
C LYS A 359 -0.29 -25.18 -16.29
N GLY A 360 -0.95 -24.42 -17.17
CA GLY A 360 -1.02 -22.96 -17.09
C GLY A 360 0.32 -22.24 -16.92
N GLU A 361 0.38 -21.35 -15.92
CA GLU A 361 1.51 -20.48 -15.64
C GLU A 361 2.66 -21.22 -14.95
N GLU A 362 2.34 -22.24 -14.16
CA GLU A 362 3.28 -23.10 -13.46
C GLU A 362 4.16 -23.87 -14.45
N LEU A 363 3.53 -24.47 -15.47
CA LEU A 363 4.24 -25.14 -16.58
C LEU A 363 5.02 -24.13 -17.44
N ARG A 364 4.43 -22.96 -17.72
CA ARG A 364 5.09 -21.91 -18.51
C ARG A 364 6.37 -21.43 -17.85
N HIS A 365 6.33 -21.19 -16.54
CA HIS A 365 7.48 -20.76 -15.75
C HIS A 365 8.57 -21.85 -15.70
N TRP A 366 8.19 -23.10 -15.44
CA TRP A 366 9.10 -24.24 -15.42
C TRP A 366 9.81 -24.42 -16.78
N PHE A 367 9.05 -24.40 -17.88
CA PHE A 367 9.57 -24.55 -19.22
C PHE A 367 10.49 -23.39 -19.64
N GLN A 368 10.15 -22.14 -19.25
CA GLN A 368 11.02 -20.99 -19.50
C GLN A 368 12.36 -21.13 -18.76
N CYS A 369 12.37 -21.51 -17.48
CA CYS A 369 13.60 -21.76 -16.73
C CYS A 369 14.47 -22.88 -17.36
N LEU A 370 13.85 -23.94 -17.88
CA LEU A 370 14.58 -25.04 -18.53
C LEU A 370 15.12 -24.68 -19.91
N LYS A 371 14.40 -23.86 -20.68
CA LYS A 371 14.77 -23.47 -22.05
C LYS A 371 15.78 -22.33 -22.08
N ASN A 372 15.63 -21.35 -21.20
CA ASN A 372 16.44 -20.14 -21.16
C ASN A 372 17.45 -20.25 -20.00
N ALA A 373 18.47 -21.08 -20.17
CA ALA A 373 19.54 -21.22 -19.18
C ALA A 373 20.26 -19.88 -18.97
N ASP A 374 20.70 -19.66 -17.72
CA ASP A 374 21.31 -18.44 -17.19
C ASP A 374 20.45 -17.16 -17.25
N GLU A 375 19.23 -17.21 -17.81
CA GLU A 375 18.23 -16.14 -17.66
C GLU A 375 17.45 -16.30 -16.35
N ARG A 376 17.21 -15.18 -15.66
CA ARG A 376 16.28 -15.12 -14.52
C ARG A 376 14.88 -14.84 -15.02
N VAL A 377 13.95 -15.72 -14.69
CA VAL A 377 12.53 -15.59 -15.02
C VAL A 377 11.75 -15.41 -13.72
N GLU A 378 10.75 -14.52 -13.71
CA GLU A 378 9.91 -14.26 -12.53
C GLU A 378 8.42 -14.33 -12.88
N HIS A 379 7.64 -15.07 -12.10
CA HIS A 379 6.19 -15.18 -12.28
C HIS A 379 5.44 -15.25 -10.95
N TRP A 380 4.24 -14.67 -10.96
CA TRP A 380 3.25 -14.80 -9.89
C TRP A 380 2.46 -16.10 -10.05
N HIS A 381 2.32 -16.84 -8.96
CA HIS A 381 1.51 -18.07 -8.89
C HIS A 381 0.42 -17.91 -7.84
N ALA A 382 -0.76 -18.44 -8.12
CA ALA A 382 -1.85 -18.49 -7.14
C ALA A 382 -1.61 -19.65 -6.16
N LEU A 383 -1.82 -19.42 -4.86
CA LEU A 383 -1.68 -20.46 -3.85
C LEU A 383 -2.96 -21.31 -3.81
N THR A 384 -2.81 -22.62 -3.98
CA THR A 384 -3.90 -23.60 -3.89
C THR A 384 -4.00 -24.17 -2.47
N ASN A 385 -5.14 -24.79 -2.14
CA ASN A 385 -5.31 -25.50 -0.87
C ASN A 385 -4.79 -26.95 -0.90
N GLU A 386 -4.23 -27.39 -2.04
CA GLU A 386 -3.63 -28.72 -2.17
C GLU A 386 -2.21 -28.66 -1.60
N ASN A 387 -1.97 -29.33 -0.47
CA ASN A 387 -0.64 -29.40 0.12
C ASN A 387 0.24 -30.38 -0.67
N PRO A 388 1.29 -29.92 -1.38
CA PRO A 388 2.16 -30.81 -2.15
C PRO A 388 2.95 -31.78 -1.27
N GLU A 389 3.05 -31.53 0.04
CA GLU A 389 3.67 -32.46 0.99
C GLU A 389 2.87 -33.75 1.20
N LEU A 390 1.56 -33.76 0.91
CA LEU A 390 0.65 -34.89 1.17
C LEU A 390 0.25 -35.71 -0.07
N SER A 391 0.63 -35.25 -1.26
CA SER A 391 0.45 -35.98 -2.52
C SER A 391 1.66 -36.88 -2.79
N ASP A 392 1.64 -38.08 -2.21
CA ASP A 392 2.55 -39.21 -2.46
C ASP A 392 1.84 -40.33 -3.25
#